data_AF-A0A3B8IL91-F1
#
_entry.id   AF-A0A3B8IL91-F1
#
_cell.length_a   1.000
_cell.length_b   1.000
_cell.length_c   1.000
_cell.angle_alpha   90.00
_cell.angle_beta   90.00
_cell.angle_gamma   90.00
#
_symmetry.space_group_name_H-M   'P 1'
#
loop_
_entity.id
_entity.type
_entity.pdbx_description
1 polymer ?
#
loop_
_entity_poly.entity_id
_entity_poly.type
_entity_poly.pdbx_seq_one_letter_code
_entity_poly.pdbx_strand_id
1 'polypeptide(L)'
;MQKQAETSGNQEAIALSKQVRGWIKSQPETQKRYTQELQLNGHIIPAQSSLSGYGSQEVAQIKEQNTMLLEHAKNQGFEIAKNFEEETVFKTKWIEFVGHHFSGRRQQAHRVSEEILNSQTVLSNRKKELGVLIMIGESRFAEGRLADAEAMWERILALYIDEEDGDVKNEFSMDPKGIALILLSNIYLYRKEIDRAKAYVDKAIAFASAMNHQDTIILAYIFKAQIAYFTGDKALQKALYKACKEQFGQDDSIIWATKHLEMYQAWATADVAYAKQYIHDILEEGQDYALSKYEPSLAETYIAQGAHESAIQLLTDCLERITSRGERWSTPWIKALLAQALYRLNPADNRNKALELLRESKEECHELGYPLFEDKAMEIEQELTA
;
A
#
# COMPACT_ATOMS: atom_id res chain seq x y z
N MET A 1 6.20 -12.07 -20.78
CA MET A 1 5.44 -11.58 -21.96
C MET A 1 4.33 -10.59 -21.58
N GLN A 2 3.53 -10.83 -20.55
CA GLN A 2 2.40 -9.96 -20.18
C GLN A 2 2.83 -8.56 -19.72
N LYS A 3 3.83 -8.43 -18.82
CA LYS A 3 4.42 -7.13 -18.43
C LYS A 3 5.00 -6.35 -19.63
N GLN A 4 5.60 -7.04 -20.59
CA GLN A 4 6.09 -6.41 -21.84
C GLN A 4 4.94 -5.99 -22.76
N ALA A 5 3.86 -6.76 -22.83
CA ALA A 5 2.66 -6.43 -23.57
C ALA A 5 1.89 -5.24 -22.95
N GLU A 6 1.78 -5.18 -21.63
CA GLU A 6 1.18 -4.06 -20.88
C GLU A 6 2.05 -2.79 -20.99
N THR A 7 3.37 -2.92 -20.86
CA THR A 7 4.31 -1.81 -21.07
C THR A 7 4.23 -1.29 -22.50
N SER A 8 4.19 -2.18 -23.49
CA SER A 8 4.02 -1.84 -24.91
C SER A 8 2.66 -1.20 -25.18
N GLY A 9 1.59 -1.73 -24.60
CA GLY A 9 0.22 -1.20 -24.76
C GLY A 9 0.06 0.19 -24.14
N ASN A 10 0.66 0.44 -22.98
CA ASN A 10 0.68 1.76 -22.36
C ASN A 10 1.48 2.78 -23.20
N GLN A 11 2.62 2.36 -23.77
CA GLN A 11 3.42 3.21 -24.64
C GLN A 11 2.67 3.55 -25.93
N GLU A 12 2.00 2.57 -26.52
CA GLU A 12 1.17 2.74 -27.70
C GLU A 12 -0.04 3.64 -27.41
N ALA A 13 -0.72 3.45 -26.27
CA ALA A 13 -1.82 4.31 -25.84
C ALA A 13 -1.38 5.78 -25.72
N ILE A 14 -0.22 6.04 -25.09
CA ILE A 14 0.35 7.40 -25.01
C ILE A 14 0.70 7.94 -26.40
N ALA A 15 1.31 7.14 -27.27
CA ALA A 15 1.67 7.55 -28.63
C ALA A 15 0.42 7.90 -29.47
N LEU A 16 -0.58 7.03 -29.49
CA LEU A 16 -1.88 7.27 -30.15
C LEU A 16 -2.57 8.50 -29.60
N SER A 17 -2.49 8.72 -28.29
CA SER A 17 -3.09 9.88 -27.66
C SER A 17 -2.57 11.22 -28.19
N LYS A 18 -1.29 11.29 -28.59
CA LYS A 18 -0.70 12.49 -29.21
C LYS A 18 -1.33 12.75 -30.57
N GLN A 19 -1.60 11.71 -31.35
CA GLN A 19 -2.29 11.81 -32.64
C GLN A 19 -3.75 12.24 -32.47
N VAL A 20 -4.48 11.57 -31.58
CA VAL A 20 -5.88 11.90 -31.27
C VAL A 20 -6.00 13.35 -30.77
N ARG A 21 -5.08 13.80 -29.92
CA ARG A 21 -5.02 15.20 -29.47
C ARG A 21 -4.82 16.17 -30.63
N GLY A 22 -3.99 15.83 -31.61
CA GLY A 22 -3.83 16.59 -32.84
C GLY A 22 -5.14 16.73 -33.63
N TRP A 23 -5.91 15.64 -33.75
CA TRP A 23 -7.23 15.65 -34.42
C TRP A 23 -8.30 16.41 -33.64
N ILE A 24 -8.23 16.42 -32.31
CA ILE A 24 -9.16 17.21 -31.50
C ILE A 24 -8.83 18.70 -31.65
N LYS A 25 -7.54 19.07 -31.59
CA LYS A 25 -7.09 20.46 -31.71
C LYS A 25 -7.29 21.08 -33.10
N SER A 26 -7.38 20.27 -34.15
CA SER A 26 -7.72 20.76 -35.49
C SER A 26 -9.20 21.12 -35.66
N GLN A 27 -10.06 20.77 -34.69
CA GLN A 27 -11.47 21.15 -34.69
C GLN A 27 -11.66 22.58 -34.14
N PRO A 28 -12.72 23.28 -34.58
CA PRO A 28 -13.10 24.56 -34.00
C PRO A 28 -13.28 24.48 -32.48
N GLU A 29 -12.98 25.59 -31.80
CA GLU A 29 -13.24 25.71 -30.36
C GLU A 29 -14.74 25.65 -30.10
N THR A 30 -15.15 24.52 -29.53
CA THR A 30 -16.54 24.21 -29.20
C THR A 30 -16.55 23.45 -27.89
N GLN A 31 -17.66 23.48 -27.17
CA GLN A 31 -17.88 22.67 -25.97
C GLN A 31 -17.51 21.18 -26.18
N LYS A 32 -17.83 20.63 -27.36
CA LYS A 32 -17.49 19.25 -27.74
C LYS A 32 -15.98 19.02 -27.76
N ARG A 33 -15.20 19.96 -28.30
CA ARG A 33 -13.73 19.86 -28.33
C ARG A 33 -13.15 19.77 -26.91
N TYR A 34 -13.53 20.68 -26.01
CA TYR A 34 -13.04 20.65 -24.61
C TYR A 34 -13.42 19.34 -23.90
N THR A 35 -14.65 18.88 -24.11
CA THR A 35 -15.11 17.58 -23.56
C THR A 35 -14.24 16.43 -24.07
N GLN A 36 -13.90 16.40 -25.36
CA GLN A 36 -13.04 15.39 -25.94
C GLN A 36 -11.59 15.47 -25.44
N GLU A 37 -11.03 16.67 -25.23
CA GLU A 37 -9.69 16.84 -24.66
C GLU A 37 -9.64 16.31 -23.21
N LEU A 38 -10.66 16.61 -22.40
CA LEU A 38 -10.78 16.10 -21.02
C LEU A 38 -10.97 14.57 -20.99
N GLN A 39 -11.81 14.02 -21.87
CA GLN A 39 -12.00 12.57 -22.01
C GLN A 39 -10.68 11.87 -22.37
N LEU A 40 -9.96 12.41 -23.35
CA LEU A 40 -8.67 11.88 -23.76
C LEU A 40 -7.67 11.88 -22.59
N ASN A 41 -7.59 12.98 -21.82
CA ASN A 41 -6.76 13.04 -20.62
C ASN A 41 -7.15 11.97 -19.60
N GLY A 42 -8.44 11.77 -19.36
CA GLY A 42 -8.95 10.73 -18.47
C GLY A 42 -8.51 9.30 -18.86
N HIS A 43 -8.34 9.02 -20.15
CA HIS A 43 -7.85 7.73 -20.65
C HIS A 43 -6.32 7.60 -20.62
N ILE A 44 -5.57 8.70 -20.79
CA ILE A 44 -4.10 8.65 -20.82
C ILE A 44 -3.52 8.50 -19.41
N ILE A 45 -4.13 9.13 -18.40
CA ILE A 45 -3.51 9.20 -17.06
C ILE A 45 -3.17 7.80 -16.52
N PRO A 46 -4.05 6.78 -16.55
CA PRO A 46 -3.69 5.43 -16.09
C PRO A 46 -2.49 4.82 -16.82
N ALA A 47 -2.41 4.99 -18.15
CA ALA A 47 -1.30 4.50 -18.95
C ALA A 47 0.02 5.25 -18.64
N GLN A 48 -0.06 6.57 -18.46
CA GLN A 48 1.09 7.39 -18.06
C GLN A 48 1.57 7.05 -16.65
N SER A 49 0.66 6.89 -15.70
CA SER A 49 0.97 6.51 -14.32
C SER A 49 1.59 5.11 -14.24
N SER A 50 1.15 4.18 -15.09
CA SER A 50 1.73 2.83 -15.17
C SER A 50 3.17 2.82 -15.68
N LEU A 51 3.54 3.76 -16.56
CA LEU A 51 4.88 3.82 -17.16
C LEU A 51 5.88 4.70 -16.38
N SER A 52 5.42 5.80 -15.81
CA SER A 52 6.27 6.82 -15.20
C SER A 52 6.05 6.97 -13.69
N GLY A 53 5.10 6.22 -13.13
CA GLY A 53 4.64 6.37 -11.76
C GLY A 53 3.58 7.47 -11.62
N TYR A 54 2.69 7.32 -10.64
CA TYR A 54 1.61 8.28 -10.37
C TYR A 54 2.10 9.68 -9.96
N GLY A 55 3.34 9.80 -9.49
CA GLY A 55 3.95 11.07 -9.07
C GLY A 55 4.76 11.80 -10.13
N SER A 56 4.76 11.34 -11.38
CA SER A 56 5.64 11.85 -12.45
C SER A 56 5.25 13.26 -12.92
N GLN A 57 6.21 13.95 -13.55
CA GLN A 57 5.97 15.29 -14.10
C GLN A 57 4.92 15.25 -15.22
N GLU A 58 4.86 14.17 -15.99
CA GLU A 58 3.90 13.97 -17.06
C GLU A 58 2.47 13.87 -16.53
N VAL A 59 2.25 13.13 -15.43
CA VAL A 59 0.93 13.05 -14.77
C VAL A 59 0.53 14.43 -14.22
N ALA A 60 1.47 15.15 -13.61
CA ALA A 60 1.22 16.51 -13.12
C ALA A 60 0.83 17.49 -14.24
N GLN A 61 1.47 17.40 -15.41
CA GLN A 61 1.14 18.22 -16.57
C GLN A 61 -0.28 17.94 -17.10
N ILE A 62 -0.69 16.67 -17.15
CA ILE A 62 -2.06 16.32 -17.60
C ILE A 62 -3.09 16.90 -16.62
N LYS A 63 -2.82 16.86 -15.31
CA LYS A 63 -3.68 17.49 -14.30
C LYS A 63 -3.79 19.00 -14.52
N GLU A 64 -2.66 19.70 -14.68
CA GLU A 64 -2.65 21.15 -14.90
C GLU A 64 -3.43 21.52 -16.17
N GLN A 65 -3.28 20.72 -17.23
CA GLN A 65 -4.07 20.86 -18.46
C GLN A 65 -5.57 20.67 -18.22
N ASN A 66 -6.00 19.70 -17.41
CA ASN A 66 -7.42 19.53 -17.08
C ASN A 66 -8.00 20.77 -16.39
N THR A 67 -7.27 21.34 -15.42
CA THR A 67 -7.69 22.58 -14.74
C THR A 67 -7.80 23.73 -15.74
N MET A 68 -6.77 23.94 -16.57
CA MET A 68 -6.77 24.99 -17.59
C MET A 68 -7.90 24.82 -18.61
N LEU A 69 -8.19 23.59 -19.04
CA LEU A 69 -9.26 23.29 -20.00
C LEU A 69 -10.64 23.62 -19.41
N LEU A 70 -10.89 23.27 -18.15
CA LEU A 70 -12.15 23.57 -17.46
C LEU A 70 -12.33 25.09 -17.26
N GLU A 71 -11.29 25.77 -16.78
CA GLU A 71 -11.31 27.23 -16.62
C GLU A 71 -11.52 27.96 -17.94
N HIS A 72 -10.84 27.52 -19.00
CA HIS A 72 -10.96 28.14 -20.31
C HIS A 72 -12.33 27.89 -20.95
N ALA A 73 -12.87 26.67 -20.86
CA ALA A 73 -14.23 26.37 -21.32
C ALA A 73 -15.26 27.28 -20.63
N LYS A 74 -15.14 27.45 -19.31
CA LYS A 74 -16.00 28.35 -18.53
C LYS A 74 -15.87 29.81 -18.98
N ASN A 75 -14.66 30.29 -19.21
CA ASN A 75 -14.41 31.67 -19.67
C ASN A 75 -14.96 31.94 -21.08
N GLN A 76 -15.04 30.91 -21.93
CA GLN A 76 -15.65 30.98 -23.26
C GLN A 76 -17.19 30.83 -23.23
N GLY A 77 -17.79 30.64 -22.05
CA GLY A 77 -19.23 30.42 -21.91
C GLY A 77 -19.68 29.02 -22.35
N PHE A 78 -18.76 28.06 -22.48
CA PHE A 78 -19.11 26.66 -22.75
C PHE A 78 -19.51 25.96 -21.45
N GLU A 79 -20.66 25.32 -21.46
CA GLU A 79 -21.17 24.56 -20.31
C GLU A 79 -20.75 23.10 -20.43
N ILE A 80 -19.69 22.69 -19.74
CA ILE A 80 -19.39 21.26 -19.58
C ILE A 80 -20.49 20.66 -18.68
N ALA A 81 -21.02 19.51 -19.06
CA ALA A 81 -22.06 18.86 -18.27
C ALA A 81 -21.55 18.63 -16.84
N LYS A 82 -22.26 19.16 -15.84
CA LYS A 82 -21.81 19.18 -14.44
C LYS A 82 -21.32 17.82 -13.94
N ASN A 83 -22.07 16.74 -14.21
CA ASN A 83 -21.69 15.39 -13.79
C ASN A 83 -20.37 14.93 -14.45
N PHE A 84 -20.11 15.32 -15.70
CA PHE A 84 -18.86 14.99 -16.39
C PHE A 84 -17.68 15.78 -15.85
N GLU A 85 -17.88 17.07 -15.54
CA GLU A 85 -16.88 17.90 -14.87
C GLU A 85 -16.52 17.33 -13.48
N GLU A 86 -17.53 17.05 -12.65
CA GLU A 86 -17.36 16.44 -11.32
C GLU A 86 -16.62 15.10 -11.39
N GLU A 87 -16.93 14.26 -12.39
CA GLU A 87 -16.25 13.00 -12.64
C GLU A 87 -14.77 13.20 -13.02
N THR A 88 -14.50 14.16 -13.89
CA THR A 88 -13.13 14.46 -14.35
C THR A 88 -12.27 15.02 -13.22
N VAL A 89 -12.84 15.91 -12.41
CA VAL A 89 -12.19 16.46 -11.21
C VAL A 89 -11.91 15.34 -10.21
N PHE A 90 -12.87 14.46 -9.94
CA PHE A 90 -12.70 13.30 -9.07
C PHE A 90 -11.54 12.41 -9.51
N LYS A 91 -11.52 11.97 -10.78
CA LYS A 91 -10.44 11.10 -11.29
C LYS A 91 -9.07 11.74 -11.20
N THR A 92 -9.00 13.04 -11.52
CA THR A 92 -7.75 13.81 -11.44
C THR A 92 -7.22 13.84 -10.00
N LYS A 93 -8.10 14.11 -9.02
CA LYS A 93 -7.74 14.09 -7.59
C LYS A 93 -7.39 12.69 -7.09
N TRP A 94 -8.11 11.67 -7.54
CA TRP A 94 -7.84 10.28 -7.17
C TRP A 94 -6.42 9.87 -7.55
N ILE A 95 -6.01 10.15 -8.80
CA ILE A 95 -4.66 9.83 -9.29
C ILE A 95 -3.60 10.63 -8.52
N GLU A 96 -3.86 11.91 -8.25
CA GLU A 96 -2.97 12.73 -7.42
C GLU A 96 -2.80 12.16 -6.01
N PHE A 97 -3.89 11.77 -5.37
CA PHE A 97 -3.86 11.12 -4.07
C PHE A 97 -3.01 9.85 -4.11
N VAL A 98 -3.27 8.95 -5.06
CA VAL A 98 -2.52 7.71 -5.25
C VAL A 98 -1.02 8.00 -5.44
N GLY A 99 -0.68 9.00 -6.25
CA GLY A 99 0.70 9.42 -6.49
C GLY A 99 1.39 10.07 -5.29
N HIS A 100 0.66 10.79 -4.44
CA HIS A 100 1.22 11.28 -3.19
C HIS A 100 1.40 10.15 -2.17
N HIS A 101 0.44 9.25 -2.08
CA HIS A 101 0.45 8.13 -1.15
C HIS A 101 1.64 7.19 -1.40
N PHE A 102 1.81 6.71 -2.63
CA PHE A 102 2.90 5.78 -2.97
C PHE A 102 4.29 6.45 -2.98
N SER A 103 4.38 7.78 -3.16
CA SER A 103 5.66 8.50 -3.05
C SER A 103 5.97 9.02 -1.63
N GLY A 104 5.21 8.63 -0.61
CA GLY A 104 5.45 9.06 0.78
C GLY A 104 5.17 10.55 1.05
N ARG A 105 4.46 11.25 0.16
CA ARG A 105 4.06 12.65 0.33
C ARG A 105 2.79 12.76 1.18
N ARG A 106 2.89 12.34 2.45
CA ARG A 106 1.73 12.11 3.34
C ARG A 106 0.87 13.34 3.56
N GLN A 107 1.45 14.53 3.76
CA GLN A 107 0.66 15.76 3.95
C GLN A 107 -0.17 16.13 2.70
N GLN A 108 0.40 15.96 1.51
CA GLN A 108 -0.30 16.19 0.25
C GLN A 108 -1.37 15.13 0.03
N ALA A 109 -1.05 13.85 0.28
CA ALA A 109 -2.02 12.76 0.22
C ALA A 109 -3.20 13.01 1.17
N HIS A 110 -2.92 13.42 2.42
CA HIS A 110 -3.93 13.78 3.41
C HIS A 110 -4.87 14.87 2.87
N ARG A 111 -4.33 16.01 2.43
CA ARG A 111 -5.13 17.12 1.89
C ARG A 111 -6.03 16.67 0.74
N VAL A 112 -5.48 15.99 -0.25
CA VAL A 112 -6.23 15.57 -1.44
C VAL A 112 -7.28 14.52 -1.08
N SER A 113 -6.98 13.61 -0.14
CA SER A 113 -7.98 12.63 0.33
C SER A 113 -9.16 13.27 1.04
N GLU A 114 -8.96 14.33 1.85
CA GLU A 114 -10.07 15.07 2.47
C GLU A 114 -10.93 15.78 1.41
N GLU A 115 -10.32 16.32 0.36
CA GLU A 115 -11.06 16.89 -0.76
C GLU A 115 -11.88 15.84 -1.53
N ILE A 116 -11.36 14.62 -1.66
CA ILE A 116 -12.08 13.50 -2.30
C ILE A 116 -13.27 13.09 -1.43
N LEU A 117 -13.06 12.87 -0.13
CA LEU A 117 -14.11 12.46 0.81
C LEU A 117 -15.25 13.47 0.91
N ASN A 118 -14.95 14.76 0.79
CA ASN A 118 -15.94 15.84 0.82
C ASN A 118 -16.54 16.16 -0.56
N SER A 119 -16.14 15.46 -1.62
CA SER A 119 -16.66 15.70 -2.96
C SER A 119 -18.07 15.17 -3.13
N GLN A 120 -18.93 15.90 -3.87
CA GLN A 120 -20.29 15.45 -4.17
C GLN A 120 -20.30 14.09 -4.89
N THR A 121 -19.30 13.84 -5.76
CA THR A 121 -19.11 12.58 -6.48
C THR A 121 -19.02 11.38 -5.54
N VAL A 122 -18.32 11.51 -4.41
CA VAL A 122 -18.23 10.45 -3.40
C VAL A 122 -19.48 10.43 -2.52
N LEU A 123 -19.91 11.60 -2.01
CA LEU A 123 -21.03 11.71 -1.08
C LEU A 123 -22.37 11.23 -1.65
N SER A 124 -22.53 11.23 -2.98
CA SER A 124 -23.75 10.76 -3.66
C SER A 124 -23.61 9.41 -4.35
N ASN A 125 -22.45 8.75 -4.25
CA ASN A 125 -22.22 7.46 -4.90
C ASN A 125 -21.55 6.47 -3.94
N ARG A 126 -22.38 5.58 -3.37
CA ARG A 126 -21.96 4.52 -2.44
C ARG A 126 -20.80 3.67 -2.98
N LYS A 127 -20.83 3.28 -4.26
CA LYS A 127 -19.76 2.45 -4.86
C LYS A 127 -18.43 3.18 -4.93
N LYS A 128 -18.45 4.49 -5.22
CA LYS A 128 -17.24 5.32 -5.19
C LYS A 128 -16.71 5.50 -3.79
N GLU A 129 -17.60 5.68 -2.82
CA GLU A 129 -17.23 5.70 -1.41
C GLU A 129 -16.52 4.40 -1.01
N LEU A 130 -17.07 3.22 -1.36
CA LEU A 130 -16.41 1.94 -1.11
C LEU A 130 -14.99 1.89 -1.71
N GLY A 131 -14.82 2.31 -2.96
CA GLY A 131 -13.53 2.27 -3.66
C GLY A 131 -12.46 3.17 -3.05
N VAL A 132 -12.81 4.42 -2.72
CA VAL A 132 -11.83 5.39 -2.20
C VAL A 132 -11.43 5.11 -0.75
N LEU A 133 -12.35 4.58 0.06
CA LEU A 133 -12.09 4.32 1.49
C LEU A 133 -10.96 3.31 1.72
N ILE A 134 -10.73 2.39 0.78
CA ILE A 134 -9.66 1.37 0.88
C ILE A 134 -8.30 2.04 1.00
N MET A 135 -7.89 2.79 -0.03
CA MET A 135 -6.55 3.36 -0.11
C MET A 135 -6.39 4.58 0.78
N ILE A 136 -7.45 5.37 1.00
CA ILE A 136 -7.40 6.47 1.97
C ILE A 136 -7.19 5.90 3.38
N GLY A 137 -7.89 4.82 3.73
CA GLY A 137 -7.67 4.08 4.97
C GLY A 137 -6.23 3.56 5.08
N GLU A 138 -5.67 3.02 3.99
CA GLU A 138 -4.27 2.57 3.99
C GLU A 138 -3.29 3.72 4.19
N SER A 139 -3.56 4.91 3.64
CA SER A 139 -2.77 6.11 3.93
C SER A 139 -2.82 6.49 5.39
N ARG A 140 -4.02 6.47 6.01
CA ARG A 140 -4.18 6.73 7.45
C ARG A 140 -3.42 5.70 8.29
N PHE A 141 -3.51 4.43 7.91
CA PHE A 141 -2.78 3.35 8.56
C PHE A 141 -1.27 3.55 8.49
N ALA A 142 -0.74 3.93 7.32
CA ALA A 142 0.68 4.24 7.13
C ALA A 142 1.16 5.42 7.99
N GLU A 143 0.30 6.40 8.22
CA GLU A 143 0.54 7.57 9.07
C GLU A 143 0.41 7.25 10.57
N GLY A 144 0.06 6.01 10.94
CA GLY A 144 -0.18 5.61 12.33
C GLY A 144 -1.57 5.98 12.87
N ARG A 145 -2.47 6.47 12.01
CA ARG A 145 -3.85 6.86 12.36
C ARG A 145 -4.79 5.65 12.32
N LEU A 146 -4.57 4.69 13.22
CA LEU A 146 -5.30 3.42 13.23
C LEU A 146 -6.82 3.57 13.32
N ALA A 147 -7.30 4.42 14.23
CA ALA A 147 -8.73 4.58 14.46
C ALA A 147 -9.45 5.09 13.20
N ASP A 148 -8.81 6.00 12.45
CA ASP A 148 -9.37 6.51 11.21
C ASP A 148 -9.40 5.43 10.12
N ALA A 149 -8.31 4.67 9.98
CA ALA A 149 -8.23 3.56 9.04
C ALA A 149 -9.28 2.48 9.36
N GLU A 150 -9.41 2.10 10.62
CA GLU A 150 -10.42 1.15 11.10
C GLU A 150 -11.84 1.63 10.78
N ALA A 151 -12.18 2.87 11.14
CA ALA A 151 -13.51 3.41 10.88
C ALA A 151 -13.85 3.42 9.37
N MET A 152 -12.87 3.71 8.51
CA MET A 152 -13.05 3.65 7.05
C MET A 152 -13.31 2.23 6.56
N TRP A 153 -12.53 1.25 7.02
CA TRP A 153 -12.70 -0.14 6.58
C TRP A 153 -13.92 -0.83 7.19
N GLU A 154 -14.29 -0.51 8.43
CA GLU A 154 -15.55 -0.96 9.02
C GLU A 154 -16.75 -0.36 8.28
N ARG A 155 -16.65 0.90 7.84
CA ARG A 155 -17.66 1.54 6.99
C ARG A 155 -17.82 0.82 5.64
N ILE A 156 -16.72 0.36 5.03
CA ILE A 156 -16.80 -0.48 3.82
C ILE A 156 -17.64 -1.74 4.12
N LEU A 157 -17.33 -2.47 5.19
CA LEU A 157 -18.07 -3.68 5.55
C LEU A 157 -19.56 -3.43 5.85
N ALA A 158 -19.89 -2.25 6.36
CA ALA A 158 -21.27 -1.87 6.65
C ALA A 158 -22.07 -1.45 5.39
N LEU A 159 -21.38 -0.91 4.37
CA LEU A 159 -22.02 -0.37 3.15
C LEU A 159 -22.02 -1.34 1.97
N TYR A 160 -21.18 -2.38 1.99
CA TYR A 160 -21.00 -3.31 0.88
C TYR A 160 -22.20 -4.27 0.74
N ILE A 161 -22.64 -4.48 -0.49
CA ILE A 161 -23.74 -5.35 -0.90
C ILE A 161 -23.18 -6.40 -1.86
N ASP A 162 -23.18 -7.67 -1.43
CA ASP A 162 -22.49 -8.76 -2.11
C ASP A 162 -22.98 -8.98 -3.56
N GLU A 163 -24.27 -8.77 -3.81
CA GLU A 163 -24.88 -8.97 -5.12
C GLU A 163 -24.65 -7.79 -6.08
N GLU A 164 -24.27 -6.62 -5.58
CA GLU A 164 -24.21 -5.38 -6.37
C GLU A 164 -22.79 -4.88 -6.62
N ASP A 165 -21.85 -5.12 -5.70
CA ASP A 165 -20.59 -4.35 -5.63
C ASP A 165 -19.35 -5.05 -6.17
N GLY A 166 -19.49 -6.27 -6.67
CA GLY A 166 -18.37 -7.02 -7.23
C GLY A 166 -17.70 -6.34 -8.43
N ASP A 167 -18.33 -5.32 -9.03
CA ASP A 167 -17.81 -4.52 -10.15
C ASP A 167 -16.98 -3.31 -9.71
N VAL A 168 -16.98 -2.92 -8.43
CA VAL A 168 -16.17 -1.78 -7.93
C VAL A 168 -14.69 -1.99 -8.19
N LYS A 169 -14.22 -3.24 -8.14
CA LYS A 169 -12.85 -3.63 -8.49
C LYS A 169 -12.44 -3.26 -9.91
N ASN A 170 -13.37 -3.08 -10.84
CA ASN A 170 -13.05 -2.73 -12.22
C ASN A 170 -12.55 -1.28 -12.32
N GLU A 171 -12.98 -0.40 -11.41
CA GLU A 171 -12.53 1.00 -11.37
C GLU A 171 -11.34 1.19 -10.43
N PHE A 172 -11.31 0.47 -9.31
CA PHE A 172 -10.32 0.66 -8.24
C PHE A 172 -9.26 -0.45 -8.14
N SER A 173 -9.27 -1.43 -9.03
CA SER A 173 -8.38 -2.61 -9.07
C SER A 173 -8.41 -3.51 -7.82
N MET A 174 -9.35 -3.26 -6.91
CA MET A 174 -9.44 -3.92 -5.61
C MET A 174 -10.90 -4.16 -5.25
N ASP A 175 -11.20 -5.36 -4.76
CA ASP A 175 -12.51 -5.60 -4.14
C ASP A 175 -12.57 -4.96 -2.74
N PRO A 176 -13.51 -4.02 -2.49
CA PRO A 176 -13.58 -3.33 -1.22
C PRO A 176 -13.75 -4.22 0.00
N LYS A 177 -14.68 -5.18 -0.03
CA LYS A 177 -14.98 -6.03 1.13
C LYS A 177 -13.81 -6.96 1.45
N GLY A 178 -13.27 -7.62 0.43
CA GLY A 178 -12.15 -8.53 0.56
C GLY A 178 -10.92 -7.83 1.14
N ILE A 179 -10.57 -6.65 0.61
CA ILE A 179 -9.43 -5.88 1.08
C ILE A 179 -9.67 -5.29 2.47
N ALA A 180 -10.87 -4.78 2.78
CA ALA A 180 -11.20 -4.27 4.11
C ALA A 180 -11.04 -5.36 5.20
N LEU A 181 -11.49 -6.59 4.93
CA LEU A 181 -11.30 -7.72 5.85
C LEU A 181 -9.80 -8.01 6.11
N ILE A 182 -8.98 -7.97 5.06
CA ILE A 182 -7.53 -8.18 5.16
C ILE A 182 -6.88 -7.07 5.99
N LEU A 183 -7.17 -5.81 5.67
CA LEU A 183 -6.54 -4.68 6.34
C LEU A 183 -6.96 -4.55 7.82
N LEU A 184 -8.23 -4.84 8.14
CA LEU A 184 -8.70 -4.93 9.53
C LEU A 184 -8.00 -6.06 10.31
N SER A 185 -7.67 -7.18 9.66
CA SER A 185 -6.91 -8.24 10.33
C SER A 185 -5.55 -7.75 10.85
N ASN A 186 -4.93 -6.79 10.16
CA ASN A 186 -3.65 -6.22 10.57
C ASN A 186 -3.80 -5.28 11.78
N ILE A 187 -4.87 -4.48 11.82
CA ILE A 187 -5.19 -3.67 13.01
C ILE A 187 -5.38 -4.56 14.23
N TYR A 188 -6.18 -5.63 14.10
CA TYR A 188 -6.39 -6.57 15.20
C TYR A 188 -5.11 -7.29 15.61
N LEU A 189 -4.23 -7.61 14.65
CA LEU A 189 -2.91 -8.16 14.95
C LEU A 189 -2.08 -7.19 15.79
N TYR A 190 -1.97 -5.92 15.39
CA TYR A 190 -1.18 -4.91 16.12
C TYR A 190 -1.75 -4.60 17.51
N ARG A 191 -3.06 -4.75 17.68
CA ARG A 191 -3.75 -4.70 18.98
C ARG A 191 -3.67 -5.99 19.81
N LYS A 192 -2.91 -6.99 19.34
CA LYS A 192 -2.75 -8.31 20.01
C LYS A 192 -4.06 -9.13 20.08
N GLU A 193 -5.07 -8.76 19.29
CA GLU A 193 -6.32 -9.51 19.12
C GLU A 193 -6.12 -10.65 18.09
N ILE A 194 -5.19 -11.58 18.38
CA ILE A 194 -4.69 -12.58 17.42
C ILE A 194 -5.80 -13.46 16.83
N ASP A 195 -6.74 -13.93 17.64
CA ASP A 195 -7.83 -14.77 17.15
C ASP A 195 -8.79 -14.00 16.25
N ARG A 196 -9.01 -12.71 16.53
CA ARG A 196 -9.82 -11.84 15.68
C ARG A 196 -9.11 -11.55 14.36
N ALA A 197 -7.80 -11.29 14.40
CA ALA A 197 -7.00 -11.16 13.19
C ALA A 197 -7.11 -12.39 12.28
N LYS A 198 -6.95 -13.60 12.86
CA LYS A 198 -7.11 -14.88 12.14
C LYS A 198 -8.52 -15.01 11.54
N ALA A 199 -9.56 -14.73 12.32
CA ALA A 199 -10.93 -14.83 11.85
C ALA A 199 -11.22 -13.88 10.67
N TYR A 200 -10.66 -12.67 10.67
CA TYR A 200 -10.86 -11.70 9.59
C TYR A 200 -10.13 -12.10 8.31
N VAL A 201 -8.90 -12.59 8.39
CA VAL A 201 -8.18 -13.05 7.20
C VAL A 201 -8.81 -14.32 6.62
N ASP A 202 -9.33 -15.23 7.46
CA ASP A 202 -10.05 -16.42 7.00
C ASP A 202 -11.37 -16.05 6.30
N LYS A 203 -12.09 -15.04 6.82
CA LYS A 203 -13.27 -14.47 6.13
C LYS A 203 -12.89 -13.89 4.77
N ALA A 204 -11.76 -13.18 4.67
CA ALA A 204 -11.30 -12.63 3.40
C ALA A 204 -11.00 -13.73 2.39
N ILE A 205 -10.31 -14.80 2.79
CA ILE A 205 -10.02 -15.96 1.93
C ILE A 205 -11.33 -16.60 1.45
N ALA A 206 -12.27 -16.86 2.37
CA ALA A 206 -13.55 -17.49 2.03
C ALA A 206 -14.36 -16.63 1.05
N PHE A 207 -14.46 -15.33 1.30
CA PHE A 207 -15.15 -14.38 0.43
C PHE A 207 -14.48 -14.31 -0.95
N ALA A 208 -13.16 -14.08 -1.00
CA ALA A 208 -12.40 -13.96 -2.24
C ALA A 208 -12.42 -15.25 -3.07
N SER A 209 -12.46 -16.41 -2.41
CA SER A 209 -12.61 -17.72 -3.06
C SER A 209 -13.99 -17.88 -3.70
N ALA A 210 -15.06 -17.45 -3.01
CA ALA A 210 -16.42 -17.53 -3.54
C ALA A 210 -16.61 -16.67 -4.82
N MET A 211 -15.90 -15.54 -4.91
CA MET A 211 -15.91 -14.66 -6.08
C MET A 211 -14.81 -14.97 -7.12
N ASN A 212 -13.99 -16.00 -6.90
CA ASN A 212 -12.84 -16.37 -7.74
C ASN A 212 -11.86 -15.19 -7.97
N HIS A 213 -11.58 -14.40 -6.94
CA HIS A 213 -10.71 -13.22 -7.03
C HIS A 213 -9.31 -13.52 -6.48
N GLN A 214 -8.45 -14.01 -7.37
CA GLN A 214 -7.14 -14.57 -7.01
C GLN A 214 -6.24 -13.55 -6.29
N ASP A 215 -6.18 -12.30 -6.74
CA ASP A 215 -5.35 -11.25 -6.14
C ASP A 215 -5.65 -11.05 -4.65
N THR A 216 -6.94 -11.00 -4.28
CA THR A 216 -7.36 -10.86 -2.88
C THR A 216 -7.04 -12.11 -2.08
N ILE A 217 -7.16 -13.31 -2.66
CA ILE A 217 -6.78 -14.55 -1.98
C ILE A 217 -5.30 -14.51 -1.59
N ILE A 218 -4.41 -14.17 -2.52
CA ILE A 218 -2.97 -14.12 -2.27
C ILE A 218 -2.63 -13.05 -1.23
N LEU A 219 -3.26 -11.89 -1.32
CA LEU A 219 -3.07 -10.84 -0.32
C LEU A 219 -3.49 -11.32 1.07
N ALA A 220 -4.58 -12.09 1.18
CA ALA A 220 -4.97 -12.69 2.44
C ALA A 220 -3.94 -13.72 2.94
N TYR A 221 -3.32 -14.52 2.06
CA TYR A 221 -2.20 -15.39 2.44
C TYR A 221 -1.01 -14.59 3.01
N ILE A 222 -0.66 -13.45 2.42
CA ILE A 222 0.43 -12.58 2.92
C ILE A 222 0.13 -12.08 4.34
N PHE A 223 -1.09 -11.63 4.61
CA PHE A 223 -1.46 -11.13 5.94
C PHE A 223 -1.58 -12.28 6.95
N LYS A 224 -2.01 -13.47 6.53
CA LYS A 224 -1.98 -14.67 7.39
C LYS A 224 -0.55 -15.11 7.70
N ALA A 225 0.37 -14.95 6.77
CA ALA A 225 1.81 -15.14 6.97
C ALA A 225 2.39 -14.10 7.94
N GLN A 226 1.93 -12.85 7.89
CA GLN A 226 2.29 -11.83 8.86
C GLN A 226 1.84 -12.20 10.29
N ILE A 227 0.64 -12.78 10.44
CA ILE A 227 0.20 -13.33 11.74
C ILE A 227 1.15 -14.45 12.19
N ALA A 228 1.50 -15.38 11.30
CA ALA A 228 2.44 -16.46 11.61
C ALA A 228 3.82 -15.91 12.04
N TYR A 229 4.31 -14.88 11.36
CA TYR A 229 5.55 -14.18 11.67
C TYR A 229 5.54 -13.61 13.10
N PHE A 230 4.56 -12.77 13.44
CA PHE A 230 4.53 -12.11 14.74
C PHE A 230 4.22 -13.06 15.91
N THR A 231 3.55 -14.19 15.63
CA THR A 231 3.32 -15.26 16.61
C THR A 231 4.46 -16.29 16.69
N GLY A 232 5.50 -16.17 15.86
CA GLY A 232 6.62 -17.10 15.83
C GLY A 232 6.30 -18.48 15.22
N ASP A 233 5.12 -18.64 14.61
CA ASP A 233 4.64 -19.92 14.08
C ASP A 233 5.23 -20.23 12.70
N LYS A 234 6.49 -20.68 12.69
CA LYS A 234 7.19 -21.10 11.47
C LYS A 234 6.53 -22.30 10.79
N ALA A 235 5.80 -23.15 11.52
CA ALA A 235 5.13 -24.31 10.95
C ALA A 235 3.90 -23.89 10.13
N LEU A 236 3.08 -22.99 10.68
CA LEU A 236 1.99 -22.35 9.95
C LEU A 236 2.52 -21.64 8.70
N GLN A 237 3.62 -20.88 8.81
CA GLN A 237 4.15 -20.17 7.65
C GLN A 237 4.55 -21.12 6.50
N LYS A 238 5.23 -22.23 6.81
CA LYS A 238 5.60 -23.24 5.81
C LYS A 238 4.37 -23.90 5.19
N ALA A 239 3.33 -24.15 5.97
CA ALA A 239 2.07 -24.70 5.47
C ALA A 239 1.35 -23.72 4.53
N LEU A 240 1.30 -22.42 4.90
CA LEU A 240 0.72 -21.37 4.06
C LEU A 240 1.46 -21.22 2.73
N TYR A 241 2.80 -21.19 2.77
CA TYR A 241 3.62 -21.11 1.56
C TYR A 241 3.36 -22.29 0.63
N LYS A 242 3.33 -23.52 1.17
CA LYS A 242 3.02 -24.73 0.42
C LYS A 242 1.62 -24.65 -0.21
N ALA A 243 0.60 -24.30 0.56
CA ALA A 243 -0.77 -24.19 0.07
C ALA A 243 -0.91 -23.13 -1.05
N CYS A 244 -0.24 -21.97 -0.88
CA CYS A 244 -0.20 -20.94 -1.90
C CYS A 244 0.48 -21.44 -3.18
N LYS A 245 1.63 -22.11 -3.09
CA LYS A 245 2.29 -22.70 -4.27
C LYS A 245 1.46 -23.82 -4.93
N GLU A 246 0.73 -24.62 -4.16
CA GLU A 246 -0.18 -25.63 -4.73
C GLU A 246 -1.36 -25.00 -5.48
N GLN A 247 -1.88 -23.88 -4.99
CA GLN A 247 -2.99 -23.16 -5.60
C GLN A 247 -2.55 -22.31 -6.82
N PHE A 248 -1.36 -21.72 -6.78
CA PHE A 248 -0.93 -20.67 -7.72
C PHE A 248 0.35 -20.96 -8.49
N GLY A 249 1.09 -22.02 -8.17
CA GLY A 249 2.52 -22.18 -8.46
C GLY A 249 2.97 -22.28 -9.91
N GLN A 250 2.13 -21.95 -10.88
CA GLN A 250 2.45 -21.86 -12.31
C GLN A 250 1.85 -20.62 -12.99
N ASP A 251 1.19 -19.72 -12.24
CA ASP A 251 0.56 -18.54 -12.82
C ASP A 251 1.49 -17.33 -12.76
N ASP A 252 2.15 -17.06 -13.90
CA ASP A 252 3.05 -15.91 -14.09
C ASP A 252 2.41 -14.55 -13.77
N SER A 253 1.07 -14.43 -13.88
CA SER A 253 0.36 -13.19 -13.61
C SER A 253 0.28 -12.84 -12.12
N ILE A 254 0.47 -13.83 -11.25
CA ILE A 254 0.31 -13.77 -9.79
C ILE A 254 1.66 -13.72 -9.05
N ILE A 255 2.75 -14.05 -9.75
CA ILE A 255 4.09 -14.19 -9.17
C ILE A 255 4.51 -12.95 -8.36
N TRP A 256 4.12 -11.74 -8.78
CA TRP A 256 4.52 -10.50 -8.10
C TRP A 256 4.09 -10.49 -6.62
N ALA A 257 2.84 -10.87 -6.31
CA ALA A 257 2.32 -10.85 -4.95
C ALA A 257 2.92 -11.99 -4.12
N THR A 258 3.26 -13.12 -4.75
CA THR A 258 3.86 -14.26 -4.05
C THR A 258 5.25 -13.94 -3.48
N LYS A 259 5.97 -12.95 -4.03
CA LYS A 259 7.28 -12.52 -3.51
C LYS A 259 7.21 -12.00 -2.06
N HIS A 260 6.14 -11.29 -1.70
CA HIS A 260 5.90 -10.84 -0.32
C HIS A 260 5.69 -12.01 0.65
N LEU A 261 4.98 -13.05 0.21
CA LEU A 261 4.80 -14.27 0.99
C LEU A 261 6.13 -15.03 1.14
N GLU A 262 6.98 -15.00 0.11
CA GLU A 262 8.29 -15.61 0.11
C GLU A 262 9.25 -14.95 1.11
N MET A 263 9.11 -13.66 1.42
CA MET A 263 9.87 -13.03 2.51
C MET A 263 9.62 -13.69 3.87
N TYR A 264 8.36 -13.96 4.21
CA TYR A 264 8.04 -14.68 5.44
C TYR A 264 8.46 -16.15 5.39
N GLN A 265 8.44 -16.77 4.20
CA GLN A 265 8.99 -18.11 4.03
C GLN A 265 10.50 -18.13 4.27
N ALA A 266 11.23 -17.14 3.74
CA ALA A 266 12.66 -16.98 3.93
C ALA A 266 13.01 -16.82 5.42
N TRP A 267 12.22 -16.06 6.18
CA TRP A 267 12.36 -16.02 7.65
C TRP A 267 12.12 -17.38 8.32
N ALA A 268 11.09 -18.13 7.88
CA ALA A 268 10.78 -19.45 8.43
C ALA A 268 11.86 -20.51 8.12
N THR A 269 12.66 -20.31 7.06
CA THR A 269 13.76 -21.20 6.63
C THR A 269 15.16 -20.61 6.84
N ALA A 270 15.27 -19.40 7.38
CA ALA A 270 16.51 -18.63 7.51
C ALA A 270 17.26 -18.42 6.18
N ASP A 271 16.52 -18.25 5.08
CA ASP A 271 17.07 -17.99 3.73
C ASP A 271 17.43 -16.50 3.55
N VAL A 272 18.64 -16.15 3.98
CA VAL A 272 19.18 -14.79 3.85
C VAL A 272 19.39 -14.39 2.38
N ALA A 273 19.73 -15.34 1.51
CA ALA A 273 20.08 -15.03 0.12
C ALA A 273 18.85 -14.54 -0.65
N TYR A 274 17.72 -15.25 -0.52
CA TYR A 274 16.46 -14.82 -1.10
C TYR A 274 16.04 -13.45 -0.56
N ALA A 275 16.01 -13.29 0.77
CA ALA A 275 15.50 -12.06 1.39
C ALA A 275 16.34 -10.82 1.03
N LYS A 276 17.67 -10.96 0.96
CA LYS A 276 18.57 -9.90 0.47
C LYS A 276 18.25 -9.51 -0.97
N GLN A 277 18.16 -10.49 -1.86
CA GLN A 277 17.89 -10.24 -3.27
C GLN A 277 16.54 -9.56 -3.46
N TYR A 278 15.50 -10.03 -2.76
CA TYR A 278 14.19 -9.43 -2.81
C TYR A 278 14.20 -7.95 -2.41
N ILE A 279 14.83 -7.59 -1.28
CA ILE A 279 14.91 -6.19 -0.83
C ILE A 279 15.66 -5.34 -1.85
N HIS A 280 16.77 -5.86 -2.39
CA HIS A 280 17.55 -5.17 -3.40
C HIS A 280 16.73 -4.91 -4.66
N ASP A 281 16.05 -5.92 -5.21
CA ASP A 281 15.21 -5.79 -6.40
C ASP A 281 14.11 -4.73 -6.22
N ILE A 282 13.40 -4.76 -5.07
CA ILE A 282 12.33 -3.78 -4.80
C ILE A 282 12.86 -2.35 -4.71
N LEU A 283 14.05 -2.16 -4.14
CA LEU A 283 14.70 -0.85 -4.04
C LEU A 283 15.19 -0.37 -5.42
N GLU A 284 15.79 -1.24 -6.23
CA GLU A 284 16.21 -0.91 -7.60
C GLU A 284 15.03 -0.56 -8.51
N GLU A 285 13.89 -1.24 -8.34
CA GLU A 285 12.65 -0.96 -9.07
C GLU A 285 11.93 0.31 -8.55
N GLY A 286 12.35 0.88 -7.42
CA GLY A 286 11.70 2.03 -6.79
C GLY A 286 10.29 1.74 -6.25
N GLN A 287 9.97 0.47 -5.98
CA GLN A 287 8.67 0.00 -5.50
C GLN A 287 8.67 -0.28 -3.99
N ASP A 288 9.38 0.54 -3.24
CA ASP A 288 9.68 0.34 -1.82
C ASP A 288 8.53 0.73 -0.87
N TYR A 289 7.32 0.93 -1.39
CA TYR A 289 6.12 1.10 -0.58
C TYR A 289 5.89 -0.15 0.28
N ALA A 290 5.68 0.04 1.59
CA ALA A 290 5.46 -1.03 2.56
C ALA A 290 6.61 -2.06 2.69
N LEU A 291 7.78 -1.81 2.10
CA LEU A 291 8.95 -2.68 2.23
C LEU A 291 9.37 -2.89 3.69
N SER A 292 9.17 -1.85 4.51
CA SER A 292 9.47 -1.83 5.95
C SER A 292 8.66 -2.84 6.78
N LYS A 293 7.59 -3.42 6.23
CA LYS A 293 6.84 -4.52 6.86
C LYS A 293 7.56 -5.86 6.75
N TYR A 294 8.49 -6.00 5.80
CA TYR A 294 9.17 -7.25 5.48
C TYR A 294 10.64 -7.27 5.93
N GLU A 295 11.33 -6.13 5.86
CA GLU A 295 12.73 -6.00 6.30
C GLU A 295 13.00 -6.49 7.74
N PRO A 296 12.11 -6.26 8.73
CA PRO A 296 12.25 -6.83 10.07
C PRO A 296 12.47 -8.35 10.09
N SER A 297 11.84 -9.09 9.17
CA SER A 297 11.97 -10.56 9.12
C SER A 297 13.38 -11.02 8.71
N LEU A 298 14.05 -10.25 7.85
CA LEU A 298 15.47 -10.47 7.52
C LEU A 298 16.38 -10.03 8.66
N ALA A 299 16.07 -8.89 9.30
CA ALA A 299 16.86 -8.39 10.43
C ALA A 299 16.88 -9.39 11.59
N GLU A 300 15.75 -9.98 11.95
CA GLU A 300 15.69 -11.06 12.95
C GLU A 300 16.53 -12.28 12.54
N THR A 301 16.53 -12.64 11.26
CA THR A 301 17.36 -13.73 10.75
C THR A 301 18.84 -13.43 10.92
N TYR A 302 19.28 -12.20 10.64
CA TYR A 302 20.66 -11.78 10.92
C TYR A 302 20.99 -11.79 12.41
N ILE A 303 20.11 -11.26 13.27
CA ILE A 303 20.32 -11.25 14.72
C ILE A 303 20.49 -12.67 15.24
N ALA A 304 19.62 -13.60 14.81
CA ALA A 304 19.69 -15.02 15.20
C ALA A 304 20.98 -15.72 14.72
N GLN A 305 21.57 -15.26 13.62
CA GLN A 305 22.81 -15.81 13.05
C GLN A 305 24.09 -15.11 13.55
N GLY A 306 23.98 -14.10 14.42
CA GLY A 306 25.13 -13.32 14.88
C GLY A 306 25.61 -12.24 13.90
N ALA A 307 24.91 -12.04 12.78
CA ALA A 307 25.26 -11.05 11.75
C ALA A 307 24.75 -9.65 12.13
N HIS A 308 25.09 -9.18 13.34
CA HIS A 308 24.51 -7.99 13.95
C HIS A 308 24.78 -6.71 13.17
N GLU A 309 25.97 -6.55 12.57
CA GLU A 309 26.29 -5.39 11.73
C GLU A 309 25.39 -5.30 10.50
N SER A 310 25.06 -6.44 9.89
CA SER A 310 24.12 -6.49 8.75
C SER A 310 22.70 -6.13 9.17
N ALA A 311 22.27 -6.55 10.35
CA ALA A 311 20.97 -6.16 10.91
C ALA A 311 20.90 -4.65 11.20
N ILE A 312 21.96 -4.09 11.81
CA ILE A 312 22.05 -2.65 12.12
C ILE A 312 22.00 -1.82 10.85
N GLN A 313 22.78 -2.18 9.83
CA GLN A 313 22.78 -1.47 8.55
C GLN A 313 21.38 -1.50 7.92
N LEU A 314 20.79 -2.69 7.76
CA LEU A 314 19.45 -2.85 7.18
C LEU A 314 18.39 -2.01 7.90
N LEU A 315 18.35 -2.09 9.24
CA LEU A 315 17.34 -1.40 10.03
C LEU A 315 17.56 0.12 10.08
N THR A 316 18.81 0.58 10.04
CA THR A 316 19.15 2.01 9.98
C THR A 316 18.70 2.60 8.64
N ASP A 317 19.04 1.94 7.53
CA ASP A 317 18.65 2.37 6.18
C ASP A 317 17.14 2.37 6.01
N CYS A 318 16.48 1.33 6.54
CA CYS A 318 15.02 1.25 6.57
C CYS A 318 14.41 2.41 7.37
N LEU A 319 14.93 2.68 8.59
CA LEU A 319 14.38 3.71 9.47
C LEU A 319 14.56 5.12 8.87
N GLU A 320 15.71 5.42 8.28
CA GLU A 320 15.95 6.69 7.58
C GLU A 320 14.94 6.88 6.44
N ARG A 321 14.77 5.83 5.61
CA ARG A 321 13.86 5.85 4.47
C ARG A 321 12.41 6.09 4.89
N ILE A 322 11.87 5.34 5.84
CA ILE A 322 10.46 5.49 6.26
C ILE A 322 10.22 6.81 7.02
N THR A 323 11.20 7.29 7.79
CA THR A 323 11.11 8.57 8.49
C THR A 323 11.01 9.73 7.49
N SER A 324 11.83 9.72 6.44
CA SER A 324 11.78 10.73 5.37
C SER A 324 10.42 10.79 4.64
N ARG A 325 9.65 9.70 4.70
CA ARG A 325 8.35 9.51 4.04
C ARG A 325 7.16 9.58 5.01
N GLY A 326 7.40 9.88 6.28
CA GLY A 326 6.36 9.93 7.31
C GLY A 326 5.60 8.62 7.50
N GLU A 327 6.22 7.48 7.23
CA GLU A 327 5.64 6.16 7.43
C GLU A 327 5.92 5.66 8.85
N ARG A 328 4.86 5.29 9.58
CA ARG A 328 4.88 5.00 11.03
C ARG A 328 4.38 3.61 11.41
N TRP A 329 3.86 2.81 10.47
CA TRP A 329 3.23 1.52 10.79
C TRP A 329 4.21 0.44 11.29
N SER A 330 5.52 0.66 11.19
CA SER A 330 6.59 -0.31 11.47
C SER A 330 7.73 0.31 12.26
N THR A 331 7.73 1.64 12.43
CA THR A 331 8.79 2.40 13.11
C THR A 331 9.07 1.87 14.51
N PRO A 332 8.08 1.51 15.36
CA PRO A 332 8.40 1.04 16.70
C PRO A 332 9.08 -0.33 16.67
N TRP A 333 8.63 -1.22 15.78
CA TRP A 333 9.21 -2.55 15.64
C TRP A 333 10.64 -2.52 15.12
N ILE A 334 10.91 -1.66 14.13
CA ILE A 334 12.26 -1.44 13.59
C ILE A 334 13.20 -0.89 14.66
N LYS A 335 12.76 0.09 15.47
CA LYS A 335 13.54 0.62 16.60
C LYS A 335 13.87 -0.45 17.63
N ALA A 336 12.90 -1.30 17.98
CA ALA A 336 13.09 -2.39 18.94
C ALA A 336 14.12 -3.42 18.44
N LEU A 337 14.02 -3.86 17.19
CA LEU A 337 15.01 -4.77 16.59
C LEU A 337 16.40 -4.11 16.44
N LEU A 338 16.45 -2.81 16.13
CA LEU A 338 17.72 -2.08 16.02
C LEU A 338 18.42 -2.01 17.38
N ALA A 339 17.66 -1.77 18.45
CA ALA A 339 18.18 -1.82 19.82
C ALA A 339 18.74 -3.19 20.17
N GLN A 340 18.00 -4.26 19.83
CA GLN A 340 18.47 -5.63 20.05
C GLN A 340 19.77 -5.92 19.30
N ALA A 341 19.84 -5.57 18.01
CA ALA A 341 21.03 -5.77 17.18
C ALA A 341 22.25 -4.98 17.70
N LEU A 342 22.06 -3.71 18.08
CA LEU A 342 23.11 -2.87 18.66
C LEU A 342 23.66 -3.45 19.96
N TYR A 343 22.78 -3.87 20.86
CA TYR A 343 23.19 -4.48 22.11
C TYR A 343 23.95 -5.79 21.90
N ARG A 344 23.45 -6.67 21.01
CA ARG A 344 24.10 -7.95 20.72
C ARG A 344 25.48 -7.80 20.04
N LEU A 345 25.69 -6.73 19.27
CA LEU A 345 27.00 -6.42 18.66
C LEU A 345 28.06 -6.07 19.72
N ASN A 346 27.73 -5.16 20.64
CA ASN A 346 28.65 -4.73 21.70
C ASN A 346 27.86 -4.17 22.89
N PRO A 347 27.56 -5.00 23.90
CA PRO A 347 26.74 -4.59 25.04
C PRO A 347 27.32 -3.40 25.82
N ALA A 348 28.65 -3.34 26.00
CA ALA A 348 29.29 -2.32 26.83
C ALA A 348 29.13 -0.92 26.22
N ASP A 349 29.35 -0.81 24.90
CA ASP A 349 29.34 0.49 24.21
C ASP A 349 27.93 0.90 23.76
N ASN A 350 27.05 -0.05 23.47
CA ASN A 350 25.75 0.24 22.88
C ASN A 350 24.56 0.21 23.86
N ARG A 351 24.75 -0.19 25.13
CA ARG A 351 23.63 -0.36 26.10
C ARG A 351 22.75 0.87 26.20
N ASN A 352 23.32 2.06 26.39
CA ASN A 352 22.54 3.28 26.58
C ASN A 352 21.73 3.63 25.31
N LYS A 353 22.35 3.49 24.13
CA LYS A 353 21.68 3.74 22.85
C LYS A 353 20.56 2.72 22.60
N ALA A 354 20.77 1.46 22.94
CA ALA A 354 19.74 0.42 22.82
C ALA A 354 18.54 0.70 23.76
N LEU A 355 18.79 1.08 25.01
CA LEU A 355 17.73 1.44 25.96
C LEU A 355 16.96 2.70 25.51
N GLU A 356 17.64 3.69 24.93
CA GLU A 356 16.99 4.88 24.37
C GLU A 356 16.05 4.52 23.21
N LEU A 357 16.51 3.70 22.26
CA LEU A 357 15.69 3.21 21.15
C LEU A 357 14.47 2.40 21.62
N LEU A 358 14.62 1.58 22.67
CA LEU A 358 13.51 0.84 23.27
C LEU A 358 12.52 1.76 23.97
N ARG A 359 13.00 2.80 24.66
CA ARG A 359 12.13 3.83 25.24
C ARG A 359 11.31 4.53 24.15
N GLU A 360 11.96 4.99 23.08
CA GLU A 360 11.29 5.63 21.94
C GLU A 360 10.30 4.69 21.25
N SER A 361 10.66 3.42 21.07
CA SER A 361 9.79 2.39 20.52
C SER A 361 8.51 2.23 21.35
N LYS A 362 8.64 2.09 22.68
CA LYS A 362 7.49 1.94 23.59
C LYS A 362 6.61 3.19 23.62
N GLU A 363 7.22 4.39 23.69
CA GLU A 363 6.48 5.66 23.63
C GLU A 363 5.67 5.77 22.34
N GLU A 364 6.27 5.40 21.20
CA GLU A 364 5.58 5.40 19.91
C GLU A 364 4.50 4.30 19.83
N CYS A 365 4.74 3.11 20.39
CA CYS A 365 3.71 2.07 20.48
C CYS A 365 2.48 2.54 21.26
N HIS A 366 2.70 3.25 22.37
CA HIS A 366 1.62 3.80 23.18
C HIS A 366 0.82 4.86 22.41
N GLU A 367 1.52 5.77 21.70
CA GLU A 367 0.89 6.78 20.85
C GLU A 367 0.06 6.16 19.72
N LEU A 368 0.59 5.13 19.06
CA LEU A 368 -0.02 4.50 17.89
C LEU A 368 -1.04 3.42 18.23
N GLY A 369 -1.09 2.96 19.49
CA GLY A 369 -1.94 1.86 19.94
C GLY A 369 -1.46 0.49 19.43
N TYR A 370 -0.15 0.22 19.48
CA TYR A 370 0.49 -1.03 19.02
C TYR A 370 1.00 -1.90 20.19
N PRO A 371 0.11 -2.43 21.05
CA PRO A 371 0.53 -3.23 22.21
C PRO A 371 1.32 -4.49 21.83
N LEU A 372 1.11 -5.06 20.63
CA LEU A 372 1.92 -6.18 20.14
C LEU A 372 3.42 -5.81 20.05
N PHE A 373 3.74 -4.62 19.54
CA PHE A 373 5.12 -4.18 19.40
C PHE A 373 5.69 -3.69 20.73
N GLU A 374 4.85 -3.11 21.59
CA GLU A 374 5.22 -2.72 22.95
C GLU A 374 5.69 -3.93 23.77
N ASP A 375 4.90 -5.02 23.77
CA ASP A 375 5.25 -6.26 24.46
C ASP A 375 6.60 -6.82 23.97
N LYS A 376 6.82 -6.84 22.65
CA LYS A 376 8.09 -7.30 22.08
C LYS A 376 9.26 -6.39 22.45
N ALA A 377 9.06 -5.08 22.50
CA ALA A 377 10.08 -4.15 22.96
C ALA A 377 10.41 -4.36 24.45
N MET A 378 9.39 -4.67 25.28
CA MET A 378 9.59 -5.02 26.69
C MET A 378 10.34 -6.35 26.87
N GLU A 379 10.03 -7.36 26.06
CA GLU A 379 10.76 -8.64 26.05
C GLU A 379 12.25 -8.41 25.74
N ILE A 380 12.57 -7.60 24.73
CA ILE A 380 13.94 -7.24 24.39
C ILE A 380 14.60 -6.45 25.53
N GLU A 381 13.92 -5.48 26.14
CA GLU A 381 14.46 -4.71 27.27
C GLU A 381 14.79 -5.60 28.48
N GLN A 382 13.95 -6.60 28.77
CA GLN A 382 14.21 -7.59 29.83
C GLN A 382 15.48 -8.40 29.53
N GLU A 383 15.68 -8.85 28.29
CA GLU A 383 16.93 -9.53 27.89
C GLU A 383 18.18 -8.66 28.05
N LEU A 384 18.05 -7.34 27.84
CA LEU A 384 19.15 -6.38 27.91
C LEU A 384 19.54 -6.02 29.35
N THR A 385 18.62 -6.19 30.29
CA THR A 385 18.75 -5.76 31.69
C THR A 385 18.94 -6.91 32.68
N ALA A 386 18.61 -8.15 32.29
CA ALA A 386 19.01 -9.39 32.96
C ALA A 386 20.52 -9.61 32.87
#